data_AF-A0A1Z9S287-F1
#
_entry.id   AF-A0A1Z9S287-F1
#
_cell.length_a   1.000
_cell.length_b   1.000
_cell.length_c   1.000
_cell.angle_alpha   90.00
_cell.angle_beta   90.00
_cell.angle_gamma   90.00
#
_symmetry.space_group_name_H-M   'P 1'
#
loop_
_entity.id
_entity.type
_entity.pdbx_description
1 polymer ?
#
loop_
_entity_poly.entity_id
_entity_poly.type
_entity_poly.pdbx_seq_one_letter_code
_entity_poly.pdbx_strand_id
1 'polypeptide(L)'
;MTPNVIALVADDGRTWTVNVADESVKIKGLGVFNPAHLVAEHSMGSSVTLAGKRLTLLPARLPEVRKGMLRRAQTIGDKDAGIIVSRLGIGR
;
A
#
# COMPACT_ATOMS: atom_id res chain seq x y z
N MET A 1 7.42 11.74 -9.03
CA MET A 1 7.43 10.28 -9.24
C MET A 1 6.09 9.74 -8.80
N THR A 2 5.30 9.20 -9.72
CA THR A 2 4.10 8.43 -9.38
C THR A 2 4.58 7.18 -8.62
N PRO A 3 4.09 6.91 -7.39
CA PRO A 3 4.56 5.76 -6.65
C PRO A 3 4.15 4.48 -7.40
N ASN A 4 5.09 3.57 -7.63
CA ASN A 4 4.82 2.28 -8.29
C ASN A 4 3.82 1.42 -7.50
N VAL A 5 3.65 1.69 -6.20
CA VAL A 5 2.73 0.99 -5.31
C VAL A 5 1.95 2.01 -4.48
N ILE A 6 0.64 1.81 -4.40
CA ILE A 6 -0.29 2.59 -3.57
C ILE A 6 -0.88 1.74 -2.46
N ALA A 7 -1.26 2.40 -1.37
CA ALA A 7 -1.99 1.78 -0.28
C ALA A 7 -3.43 2.28 -0.28
N LEU A 8 -4.38 1.35 -0.27
CA LEU A 8 -5.79 1.63 -0.04
C LEU A 8 -6.11 1.18 1.38
N VAL A 9 -6.55 2.11 2.22
CA VAL A 9 -6.83 1.84 3.64
C VAL A 9 -8.32 2.03 3.90
N ALA A 10 -9.00 0.98 4.31
CA ALA A 10 -10.40 1.07 4.75
C ALA A 10 -10.51 1.67 6.16
N ASP A 11 -11.69 2.18 6.48
CA ASP A 11 -12.02 2.75 7.79
C ASP A 11 -11.83 1.73 8.94
N ASP A 12 -11.94 0.43 8.66
CA ASP A 12 -11.68 -0.66 9.61
C ASP A 12 -10.17 -0.95 9.84
N GLY A 13 -9.29 -0.20 9.17
CA GLY A 13 -7.84 -0.36 9.24
C GLY A 13 -7.27 -1.44 8.31
N ARG A 14 -8.10 -2.13 7.53
CA ARG A 14 -7.62 -3.09 6.53
C ARG A 14 -6.91 -2.36 5.40
N THR A 15 -5.73 -2.85 5.05
CA THR A 15 -4.88 -2.22 4.03
C THR A 15 -4.69 -3.15 2.84
N TRP A 16 -4.79 -2.61 1.64
CA TRP A 16 -4.42 -3.27 0.40
C TRP A 16 -3.29 -2.50 -0.26
N THR A 17 -2.22 -3.19 -0.63
CA THR A 17 -1.13 -2.62 -1.42
C THR A 17 -1.31 -3.04 -2.87
N VAL A 18 -1.37 -2.06 -3.76
CA VAL A 18 -1.69 -2.26 -5.17
C VAL A 18 -0.60 -1.66 -6.04
N ASN A 19 -0.11 -2.43 -7.01
CA ASN A 19 0.82 -1.90 -8.01
C ASN A 19 0.06 -0.99 -8.97
N VAL A 20 0.64 0.18 -9.26
CA VAL A 20 0.09 1.10 -10.25
C VAL A 20 0.47 0.59 -11.64
N ALA A 21 -0.47 -0.12 -12.26
CA ALA A 21 -0.38 -0.58 -13.63
C ALA A 21 -1.58 -0.02 -14.41
N ASP A 22 -1.36 0.34 -15.68
CA ASP A 22 -2.42 0.84 -16.57
C ASP A 22 -3.15 -0.34 -17.23
N GLU A 23 -3.78 -1.16 -16.40
CA GLU A 23 -4.58 -2.30 -16.82
C GLU A 23 -5.70 -2.55 -15.80
N SER A 24 -6.75 -3.26 -16.24
CA SER A 24 -7.83 -3.66 -15.33
C SER A 24 -7.38 -4.83 -14.46
N VAL A 25 -7.07 -4.55 -13.19
CA VAL A 25 -6.60 -5.57 -12.23
C VAL A 25 -7.75 -6.00 -11.32
N LYS A 26 -7.92 -7.31 -11.15
CA LYS A 26 -8.85 -7.89 -10.16
C LYS A 26 -8.19 -8.00 -8.80
N ILE A 27 -8.71 -7.28 -7.81
CA ILE A 27 -8.23 -7.30 -6.42
C ILE A 27 -9.28 -7.89 -5.51
N LYS A 28 -8.88 -8.92 -4.75
CA LYS A 28 -9.78 -9.63 -3.83
C LYS A 28 -10.34 -8.67 -2.77
N GLY A 29 -11.66 -8.52 -2.77
CA GLY A 29 -12.39 -7.69 -1.82
C GLY A 29 -12.53 -6.21 -2.20
N LEU A 30 -11.95 -5.78 -3.33
CA LEU A 30 -12.09 -4.44 -3.92
C LEU A 30 -12.68 -4.45 -5.34
N GLY A 31 -12.78 -5.61 -5.98
CA GLY A 31 -13.37 -5.75 -7.32
C GLY A 31 -12.33 -5.64 -8.43
N VAL A 32 -12.77 -5.24 -9.63
CA VAL A 32 -11.91 -5.01 -10.79
C VAL A 32 -11.88 -3.52 -11.06
N PHE A 33 -10.69 -2.92 -11.15
CA PHE A 33 -10.51 -1.52 -11.49
C PHE A 33 -9.13 -1.28 -12.11
N ASN A 34 -8.93 -0.12 -12.75
CA ASN A 34 -7.62 0.31 -13.24
C ASN A 34 -6.92 1.18 -12.18
N PRO A 35 -5.81 0.72 -11.56
CA PRO A 35 -5.09 1.49 -10.55
C PRO A 35 -4.46 2.80 -11.06
N ALA A 36 -4.02 2.86 -12.32
CA ALA A 36 -3.44 4.07 -12.89
C ALA A 36 -4.50 5.18 -13.03
N HIS A 37 -5.69 4.84 -13.49
CA HIS A 37 -6.82 5.77 -13.56
C HIS A 37 -7.22 6.28 -12.17
N LEU A 38 -7.26 5.38 -11.18
CA LEU A 38 -7.58 5.75 -9.79
C LEU A 38 -6.63 6.82 -9.24
N VAL A 39 -5.33 6.69 -9.53
CA VAL A 39 -4.30 7.63 -9.07
C VAL A 39 -4.30 8.94 -9.87
N ALA A 40 -4.72 8.89 -11.14
CA ALA A 40 -4.85 10.08 -11.97
C ALA A 40 -6.07 10.93 -11.59
N GLU A 41 -7.19 10.29 -11.22
CA GLU A 41 -8.44 10.96 -10.86
C GLU A 41 -8.47 11.47 -9.41
N HIS A 42 -7.69 10.86 -8.52
CA HIS A 42 -7.73 11.14 -7.09
C HIS A 42 -6.37 11.54 -6.52
N SER A 43 -6.37 12.58 -5.69
CA SER A 43 -5.17 13.01 -4.96
C SER A 43 -4.83 12.06 -3.83
N MET A 44 -3.53 11.90 -3.53
CA MET A 44 -3.08 11.17 -2.34
C MET A 44 -3.66 11.82 -1.08
N GLY A 45 -4.13 11.00 -0.15
CA GLY A 45 -4.86 11.40 1.06
C GLY A 45 -6.37 11.55 0.87
N SER A 46 -6.89 11.46 -0.36
CA SER A 46 -8.33 11.52 -0.60
C SER A 46 -9.04 10.19 -0.34
N SER A 47 -10.34 10.29 -0.09
CA SER A 47 -11.22 9.14 0.09
C SER A 47 -11.85 8.75 -1.23
N VAL A 48 -11.74 7.47 -1.59
CA VAL A 48 -12.30 6.87 -2.80
C VAL A 48 -13.23 5.73 -2.41
N THR A 49 -14.33 5.59 -3.14
CA THR A 49 -15.28 4.49 -2.94
C THR A 49 -15.05 3.41 -3.98
N LEU A 50 -14.57 2.23 -3.55
CA LEU A 50 -14.42 1.06 -4.43
C LEU A 50 -15.28 -0.10 -3.93
N ALA A 51 -16.06 -0.70 -4.82
CA ALA A 51 -16.96 -1.83 -4.52
C ALA A 51 -17.83 -1.59 -3.25
N GLY A 52 -18.34 -0.37 -3.08
CA GLY A 52 -19.17 0.02 -1.93
C GLY A 52 -18.42 0.26 -0.63
N LYS A 53 -17.08 0.18 -0.61
CA LYS A 53 -16.23 0.49 0.54
C LYS A 53 -15.57 1.85 0.37
N ARG A 54 -15.55 2.63 1.46
CA ARG A 54 -14.78 3.86 1.55
C ARG A 54 -13.33 3.52 1.90
N LEU A 55 -12.40 4.01 1.10
CA LEU A 55 -10.97 3.75 1.21
C LEU A 55 -10.21 5.06 1.13
N THR A 56 -9.19 5.22 1.95
CA THR A 56 -8.25 6.33 1.83
C THR A 56 -7.09 5.90 0.93
N LEU A 57 -6.82 6.69 -0.11
CA LEU A 57 -5.68 6.50 -0.98
C LEU A 57 -4.43 7.10 -0.32
N LEU A 58 -3.42 6.28 -0.02
CA LEU A 58 -2.19 6.71 0.62
C LEU A 58 -0.95 6.25 -0.17
N PRO A 59 0.18 6.96 -0.04
CA PRO A 59 1.46 6.44 -0.50
C PRO A 59 1.79 5.16 0.27
N ALA A 60 2.25 4.12 -0.42
CA ALA A 60 2.63 2.86 0.22
C ALA A 60 3.96 2.99 0.96
N ARG A 61 3.94 3.44 2.22
CA ARG A 61 5.12 3.44 3.10
C ARG A 61 5.25 2.10 3.81
N LEU A 62 6.35 1.91 4.54
CA LEU A 62 6.66 0.68 5.29
C LEU A 62 5.47 0.12 6.11
N PRO A 63 4.75 0.94 6.91
CA PRO A 63 3.62 0.43 7.69
C PRO A 63 2.49 -0.12 6.82
N GLU A 64 2.14 0.58 5.75
CA GLU A 64 1.06 0.21 4.83
C GLU A 64 1.44 -1.03 4.03
N VAL A 65 2.68 -1.07 3.52
CA VAL A 65 3.22 -2.25 2.82
C VAL A 65 3.17 -3.47 3.71
N ARG A 66 3.68 -3.36 4.95
CA ARG A 66 3.67 -4.46 5.92
C ARG A 66 2.26 -4.95 6.25
N LYS A 67 1.28 -4.05 6.38
CA LYS A 67 -0.13 -4.41 6.63
C LYS A 67 -0.80 -5.04 5.41
N GLY A 68 -0.46 -4.59 4.21
CA GLY A 68 -1.04 -5.06 2.94
C GLY A 68 -0.42 -6.34 2.37
N MET A 69 0.70 -6.84 2.95
CA MET A 69 1.36 -8.06 2.51
C MET A 69 0.43 -9.28 2.52
N LEU A 70 0.26 -9.91 1.35
CA LEU A 70 -0.42 -11.19 1.20
C LEU A 70 0.35 -12.24 2.01
N ARG A 71 -0.34 -12.95 2.93
CA ARG A 71 0.22 -13.88 3.95
C ARG A 71 1.36 -13.22 4.73
N ARG A 72 1.15 -12.87 6.00
CA ARG A 72 2.15 -12.22 6.87
C ARG A 72 3.46 -13.03 6.85
N ALA A 73 4.36 -12.71 5.92
CA ALA A 73 5.65 -13.35 5.83
C ALA A 73 6.40 -13.08 7.13
N GLN A 74 7.39 -13.92 7.42
CA GLN A 74 8.26 -13.61 8.53
C GLN A 74 8.93 -12.27 8.25
N THR A 75 8.62 -11.28 9.08
CA THR A 75 9.10 -9.91 8.93
C THR A 75 10.14 -9.63 10.01
N ILE A 76 11.12 -8.82 9.65
CA ILE A 76 12.07 -8.26 10.61
C ILE A 76 11.33 -7.11 11.30
N GLY A 77 11.21 -7.18 12.63
CA GLY A 77 10.59 -6.11 13.40
C GLY A 77 11.49 -4.88 13.51
N ASP A 78 10.91 -3.75 13.91
CA ASP A 78 11.63 -2.46 13.97
C ASP A 78 12.90 -2.53 14.84
N LYS A 79 12.85 -3.31 15.93
CA LYS A 79 13.99 -3.54 16.82
C LYS A 79 15.13 -4.30 16.13
N ASP A 80 14.80 -5.38 15.44
CA ASP A 80 15.79 -6.21 14.75
C ASP A 80 16.37 -5.46 13.54
N ALA A 81 15.53 -4.71 12.82
CA ALA A 81 15.95 -3.86 11.72
C ALA A 81 16.94 -2.78 12.18
N GLY A 82 16.70 -2.15 13.34
CA GLY A 82 17.61 -1.16 13.92
C GLY A 82 19.02 -1.71 14.18
N ILE A 83 19.10 -2.94 14.71
CA ILE A 83 20.40 -3.61 14.94
C ILE A 83 21.12 -3.86 13.61
N ILE A 84 20.40 -4.35 12.59
CA ILE A 84 20.96 -4.63 11.26
C ILE A 84 21.49 -3.34 10.61
N VAL A 85 20.68 -2.28 10.58
CA VAL A 85 21.05 -0.99 10.00
C VAL A 85 22.29 -0.41 10.68
N SER A 86 22.33 -0.42 12.02
CA SER A 86 23.46 0.08 12.78
C SER A 86 24.75 -0.71 12.55
N ARG A 87 24.68 -2.05 12.46
CA ARG A 87 25.85 -2.91 12.25
C ARG A 87 26.39 -2.85 10.83
N LEU A 88 25.50 -2.69 9.85
CA LEU A 88 25.87 -2.63 8.43
C LEU A 88 26.25 -1.22 7.96
N GLY A 89 26.11 -0.20 8.82
CA GLY A 89 26.44 1.19 8.47
C GLY A 89 25.53 1.79 7.40
N ILE A 90 24.30 1.27 7.26
CA ILE A 90 23.34 1.74 6.26
C ILE A 90 22.79 3.11 6.70
N GLY A 91 22.84 4.11 5.82
CA GLY A 91 22.34 5.47 6.11
C GLY A 91 23.36 6.39 6.79
N ARG A 92 24.63 6.00 6.83
CA ARG A 92 25.76 6.89 7.10
C ARG A 92 26.24 7.59 5.84
#